data_AF-A0A356MSM2-F1
#
_entry.id   AF-A0A356MSM2-F1
#
_cell.length_a   1.000
_cell.length_b   1.000
_cell.length_c   1.000
_cell.angle_alpha   90.00
_cell.angle_beta   90.00
_cell.angle_gamma   90.00
#
_symmetry.space_group_name_H-M   'P 1'
#
loop_
_entity.id
_entity.type
_entity.pdbx_description
1 polymer ?
#
loop_
_entity_poly.entity_id
_entity_poly.type
_entity_poly.pdbx_seq_one_letter_code
_entity_poly.pdbx_strand_id
1 'polypeptide(L)' 'TINTSLSTFVVLLTIFLFGGDNIKGFVFALMVGVIVGTYSSIFIATPSVLDLSKKLKA' A
#
# COMPACT_ATOMS: atom_id res chain seq x y z
N THR A 1 -7.44 -0.23 7.12
CA THR A 1 -6.24 -0.45 6.29
C THR A 1 -4.99 -0.74 7.09
N ILE A 2 -4.79 -0.17 8.29
CA ILE A 2 -3.56 -0.37 9.10
C ILE A 2 -3.21 -1.85 9.34
N ASN A 3 -4.20 -2.69 9.70
CA ASN A 3 -3.95 -4.12 9.93
C ASN A 3 -3.56 -4.88 8.65
N THR A 4 -4.19 -4.53 7.51
CA THR A 4 -3.91 -5.12 6.20
C THR A 4 -2.59 -4.63 5.61
N SER A 5 -2.20 -3.37 5.83
CA SER A 5 -0.90 -2.83 5.42
C SER A 5 0.24 -3.36 6.30
N LEU A 6 -0.02 -3.61 7.58
CA LEU A 6 0.96 -4.19 8.50
C LEU A 6 1.26 -5.65 8.14
N SER A 7 0.23 -6.45 7.84
CA SER A 7 0.44 -7.84 7.42
C SER A 7 1.16 -7.94 6.06
N THR A 8 0.83 -7.09 5.08
CA THR A 8 1.56 -7.06 3.80
C THR A 8 3.01 -6.60 3.96
N PHE A 9 3.29 -5.67 4.87
CA PHE A 9 4.66 -5.22 5.16
C PHE A 9 5.51 -6.35 5.75
N VAL A 10 4.96 -7.14 6.68
CA VAL A 10 5.64 -8.31 7.26
C VAL A 10 5.91 -9.40 6.21
N VAL A 11 4.94 -9.65 5.31
CA VAL A 11 5.11 -10.62 4.22
C VAL A 11 6.19 -10.17 3.24
N LEU A 12 6.20 -8.89 2.82
CA LEU A 12 7.22 -8.35 1.92
C LEU A 12 8.61 -8.38 2.55
N LEU A 13 8.73 -8.08 3.85
CA LEU A 13 9.99 -8.17 4.59
C LEU A 13 10.52 -9.62 4.62
N THR A 14 9.63 -10.59 4.84
CA THR A 14 9.98 -12.02 4.84
C THR A 14 10.44 -12.46 3.45
N ILE A 15 9.73 -12.08 2.39
CA ILE A 15 10.11 -12.44 1.02
C ILE A 15 11.39 -11.72 0.60
N PHE A 16 11.66 -10.51 1.09
CA PHE A 16 12.91 -9.81 0.81
C PHE A 16 14.12 -10.48 1.47
N LEU A 17 13.96 -10.97 2.69
CA LEU A 17 15.03 -11.65 3.46
C LEU A 17 15.25 -13.10 3.03
N PHE A 18 14.17 -13.85 2.78
CA PHE A 18 14.22 -15.28 2.43
C PHE A 18 14.07 -15.57 0.92
N GLY A 19 13.81 -14.54 0.11
CA GLY A 19 13.68 -14.69 -1.33
C GLY A 19 15.01 -14.84 -2.03
N GLY A 20 15.08 -15.77 -2.99
CA GLY A 20 16.27 -15.97 -3.83
C GLY A 20 16.57 -14.77 -4.73
N ASP A 21 17.82 -14.64 -5.19
CA ASP A 21 18.29 -13.46 -5.94
C ASP A 21 17.46 -13.10 -7.17
N ASN A 22 16.86 -14.10 -7.83
CA ASN A 22 16.01 -13.89 -9.01
C ASN A 22 14.72 -13.10 -8.71
N ILE A 23 14.18 -13.17 -7.49
CA ILE A 23 12.91 -12.49 -7.11
C ILE A 23 13.14 -11.21 -6.32
N LYS A 24 14.37 -10.93 -5.85
CA LYS A 24 14.67 -9.72 -5.07
C LYS A 24 14.34 -8.43 -5.83
N GLY A 25 14.64 -8.36 -7.13
CA GLY A 25 14.31 -7.19 -7.95
C GLY A 25 12.80 -6.96 -8.10
N PHE A 26 12.03 -8.04 -8.25
CA PHE A 26 10.57 -7.98 -8.33
C PHE A 26 9.94 -7.57 -6.98
N VAL A 27 10.44 -8.15 -5.89
CA VAL A 27 9.96 -7.86 -4.53
C VAL A 27 10.30 -6.43 -4.11
N PHE A 28 11.45 -5.91 -4.55
CA PHE A 28 11.81 -4.51 -4.36
C PHE A 28 10.81 -3.55 -5.04
N ALA A 29 10.43 -3.84 -6.29
CA ALA A 29 9.42 -3.05 -7.00
C ALA A 29 8.04 -3.11 -6.29
N LEU A 30 7.63 -4.29 -5.82
CA LEU A 30 6.40 -4.45 -5.03
C LEU A 30 6.45 -3.68 -3.71
N MET A 31 7.59 -3.67 -3.03
CA MET A 31 7.76 -2.95 -1.77
C MET A 31 7.60 -1.44 -1.95
N VAL A 32 8.20 -0.87 -2.99
CA VAL A 32 8.00 0.55 -3.35
C VAL A 32 6.54 0.82 -3.70
N GLY A 33 5.90 -0.05 -4.49
CA GLY A 33 4.49 0.09 -4.88
C GLY A 33 3.53 0.04 -3.68
N VAL A 34 3.76 -0.85 -2.72
CA VAL A 34 2.94 -0.94 -1.50
C VAL A 34 3.13 0.27 -0.60
N ILE A 35 4.34 0.80 -0.47
CA ILE A 35 4.59 2.03 0.30
C ILE A 35 3.82 3.19 -0.33
N VAL A 36 4.01 3.45 -1.62
CA VAL A 36 3.34 4.56 -2.33
C VAL A 36 1.81 4.38 -2.35
N GLY A 37 1.33 3.17 -2.61
CA GLY A 37 -0.11 2.86 -2.64
C GLY A 37 -0.80 2.94 -1.27
N THR A 38 -0.10 2.58 -0.20
CA THR A 38 -0.61 2.70 1.18
C THR A 38 -0.71 4.16 1.60
N TYR A 39 0.31 4.98 1.31
CA TYR A 39 0.26 6.42 1.58
C TYR A 39 -0.85 7.11 0.77
N SER A 40 -0.99 6.78 -0.52
CA SER A 40 -2.05 7.34 -1.38
C SER A 40 -3.45 6.96 -0.87
N SER A 41 -3.68 5.71 -0.48
CA SER A 41 -4.99 5.27 0.00
C SER A 41 -5.37 5.89 1.35
N ILE A 42 -4.42 6.15 2.24
CA ILE A 42 -4.69 6.74 3.56
C ILE A 42 -4.88 8.27 3.47
N PHE A 43 -4.13 8.96 2.61
CA PHE A 43 -4.14 10.43 2.57
C PHE A 43 -4.98 11.04 1.43
N ILE A 44 -5.14 10.38 0.28
CA ILE A 44 -5.89 10.91 -0.86
C ILE A 44 -7.32 10.37 -0.94
N ALA A 45 -7.54 9.09 -0.63
CA ALA A 45 -8.89 8.52 -0.73
C ALA A 45 -9.85 9.07 0.34
N THR A 46 -9.38 9.26 1.58
CA THR A 46 -10.23 9.74 2.68
C THR A 46 -10.84 11.14 2.42
N PRO A 47 -10.09 12.17 2.00
CA PRO A 47 -10.69 13.46 1.64
C PRO A 47 -11.48 13.41 0.32
N SER A 48 -10.99 12.66 -0.69
CA SER A 48 -11.67 12.61 -2.01
C SER A 48 -13.08 12.01 -1.92
N VAL A 49 -13.28 10.99 -1.10
CA VAL A 49 -14.60 10.35 -0.92
C VAL A 49 -15.53 11.26 -0.10
N LEU A 50 -14.98 11.99 0.89
CA LEU A 50 -15.74 12.98 1.67
C LEU A 50 -16.19 14.15 0.81
N ASP A 51 -15.33 14.70 -0.04
CA ASP A 51 -15.69 15.79 -0.98
C ASP A 51 -16.73 15.33 -2.01
N LEU A 52 -16.61 14.11 -2.53
CA LEU A 52 -17.58 13.53 -3.46
C LEU A 52 -18.96 13.30 -2.79
N SER A 53 -19.00 12.78 -1.56
CA SER A 53 -20.25 12.65 -0.79
C SER A 53 -20.87 14.00 -0.44
N LYS A 54 -20.06 15.03 -0.16
CA LYS A 54 -20.57 16.38 0.15
C LYS A 54 -21.21 17.04 -1.08
N LYS A 55 -20.64 16.82 -2.28
CA LYS A 55 -21.15 17.35 -3.56
C LYS A 55 -22.38 16.62 -4.09
N LEU A 56 -22.57 15.35 -3.72
CA LEU A 56 -23.78 14.56 -4.04
C LEU A 56 -24.98 14.86 -3.13
N LYS A 57 -24.74 15.43 -1.94
CA LYS A 57 -25.77 15.76 -0.94
C LYS A 57 -26.15 17.25 -0.94
N ALA A 58 -25.57 18.03 -1.86
CA ALA A 58 -25.83 19.46 -2.08
C ALA A 58 -26.58 19.68 -3.40
#